data_AF-A0A1H8SPK2-F1
#
_entry.id   AF-A0A1H8SPK2-F1
#
_cell.length_a   1.000
_cell.length_b   1.000
_cell.length_c   1.000
_cell.angle_alpha   90.00
_cell.angle_beta   90.00
_cell.angle_gamma   90.00
#
_symmetry.space_group_name_H-M   'P 1'
#
loop_
_entity.id
_entity.type
_entity.pdbx_description
1 polymer ?
#
loop_
_entity_poly.entity_id
_entity_poly.type
_entity_poly.pdbx_seq_one_letter_code
_entity_poly.pdbx_strand_id
1 'polypeptide(L)'
;MRYYANANRHPWTRAHDRTPVVAAPVGLTLVTYENPPGIHSAEERVRAFKAGPQAGWFNHVNVTAHEHGGHFRTPTSGWATCAAPSTAADLDVFWLARNFGETKVSC
;
A
#
# COMPACT_ATOMS: atom_id res chain seq x y z
N MET A 1 8.35 -22.62 10.01
CA MET A 1 7.10 -21.91 9.68
C MET A 1 6.43 -22.54 8.47
N ARG A 2 5.13 -22.89 8.56
CA ARG A 2 4.37 -23.60 7.51
C ARG A 2 4.34 -22.87 6.17
N TYR A 3 4.27 -21.53 6.19
CA TYR A 3 4.23 -20.72 4.98
C TYR A 3 5.41 -20.99 4.04
N TYR A 4 6.64 -20.91 4.55
CA TYR A 4 7.86 -21.17 3.75
C TYR A 4 7.91 -22.60 3.20
N ALA A 5 7.52 -23.59 4.02
CA ALA A 5 7.48 -24.98 3.57
C ALA A 5 6.47 -25.19 2.43
N ASN A 6 5.31 -24.53 2.49
CA ASN A 6 4.29 -24.61 1.45
C ASN A 6 4.71 -23.89 0.18
N ALA A 7 5.31 -22.70 0.27
CA ALA A 7 5.78 -21.95 -0.89
C ALA A 7 6.83 -22.74 -1.71
N ASN A 8 7.69 -23.51 -1.03
CA ASN A 8 8.67 -24.37 -1.70
C ASN A 8 8.06 -25.67 -2.25
N ARG A 9 7.06 -26.25 -1.56
CA ARG A 9 6.42 -27.52 -1.97
C ARG A 9 5.42 -27.36 -3.11
N HIS A 10 4.78 -26.19 -3.18
CA HIS A 10 3.76 -25.90 -4.16
C HIS A 10 4.15 -24.61 -4.89
N PRO A 11 5.05 -24.70 -5.89
CA PRO A 11 5.43 -23.56 -6.70
C PRO A 11 4.20 -22.88 -7.30
N TRP A 12 4.22 -21.55 -7.28
CA TRP A 12 3.12 -20.78 -7.87
C TRP A 12 2.95 -21.11 -9.36
N THR A 13 1.70 -21.28 -9.78
CA THR A 13 1.32 -21.45 -11.18
C THR A 13 0.21 -20.46 -11.51
N ARG A 14 0.22 -19.93 -12.73
CA ARG A 14 -0.83 -19.02 -13.20
C ARG A 14 -2.18 -19.73 -13.23
N ALA A 15 -3.23 -19.03 -12.82
CA ALA A 15 -4.60 -19.52 -12.97
C ALA A 15 -5.14 -19.36 -14.40
N HIS A 16 -4.44 -18.61 -15.27
CA HIS A 16 -4.83 -18.35 -16.65
C HIS A 16 -3.66 -17.86 -17.51
N ASP A 17 -3.84 -17.91 -18.83
CA ASP A 17 -2.83 -17.50 -19.82
C ASP A 17 -2.95 -16.04 -20.29
N ARG A 18 -3.86 -15.26 -19.69
CA ARG A 18 -4.06 -13.84 -20.03
C ARG A 18 -2.90 -12.97 -19.56
N THR A 19 -2.70 -11.86 -20.28
CA THR A 19 -1.79 -10.77 -19.93
C THR A 19 -2.62 -9.49 -19.72
N PRO A 20 -2.44 -8.76 -18.60
CA PRO A 20 -1.52 -9.04 -17.50
C PRO A 20 -1.96 -10.25 -16.65
N VAL A 21 -1.00 -10.85 -15.94
CA VAL A 21 -1.24 -11.99 -15.04
C VAL A 21 -2.23 -11.61 -13.93
N VAL A 22 -2.12 -10.38 -13.41
CA VAL A 22 -3.11 -9.78 -12.52
C VAL A 22 -3.91 -8.76 -13.33
N ALA A 23 -5.08 -9.19 -13.82
CA ALA A 23 -5.94 -8.38 -14.69
C ALA A 23 -6.74 -7.30 -13.94
N ALA A 24 -7.03 -7.52 -12.65
CA ALA A 24 -7.71 -6.53 -11.82
C ALA A 24 -6.87 -5.25 -11.72
N PRO A 25 -7.48 -4.05 -11.59
CA PRO A 25 -6.75 -2.82 -11.34
C PRO A 25 -5.90 -2.92 -10.06
N VAL A 26 -4.61 -2.62 -10.17
CA VAL A 26 -3.64 -2.74 -9.07
C VAL A 26 -3.08 -1.37 -8.67
N GLY A 27 -3.04 -1.13 -7.36
CA GLY A 27 -2.21 -0.11 -6.74
C GLY A 27 -0.96 -0.74 -6.11
N LEU A 28 0.23 -0.22 -6.42
CA LEU A 28 1.49 -0.67 -5.83
C LEU A 28 2.12 0.47 -5.03
N THR A 29 2.68 0.14 -3.86
CA THR A 29 3.52 1.08 -3.12
C THR A 29 4.89 0.47 -2.81
N LEU A 30 5.93 1.12 -3.32
CA LEU A 30 7.32 0.71 -3.15
C LEU A 30 7.91 1.35 -1.87
N VAL A 31 8.72 0.60 -1.15
CA VAL A 31 9.38 1.02 0.10
C VAL A 31 10.90 1.15 -0.10
N THR A 32 11.57 1.93 0.74
CA THR A 32 12.95 2.42 0.51
C THR A 32 14.04 1.37 0.74
N TYR A 33 13.74 0.33 1.50
CA TYR A 33 14.74 -0.71 1.84
C TYR A 33 14.65 -1.96 0.97
N GLU A 34 13.86 -1.92 -0.11
CA GLU A 34 13.69 -2.99 -1.10
C GLU A 34 14.16 -2.52 -2.49
N ASN A 35 15.13 -1.59 -2.53
CA ASN A 35 15.52 -0.91 -3.75
C ASN A 35 16.42 -1.78 -4.64
N PRO A 36 16.25 -1.73 -5.97
CA PRO A 36 17.26 -2.25 -6.89
C PRO A 36 18.61 -1.55 -6.70
N PRO A 37 19.74 -2.21 -7.02
CA PRO A 37 21.06 -1.61 -6.93
C PRO A 37 21.15 -0.29 -7.71
N GLY A 38 21.69 0.76 -7.09
CA GLY A 38 21.90 2.07 -7.72
C GLY A 38 20.67 2.99 -7.75
N ILE A 39 19.57 2.61 -7.09
CA ILE A 39 18.35 3.42 -7.00
C ILE A 39 18.18 3.95 -5.59
N HIS A 40 18.05 5.27 -5.46
CA HIS A 40 18.08 5.94 -4.16
C HIS A 40 16.82 6.76 -3.88
N SER A 41 16.18 7.36 -4.89
CA SER A 41 14.94 8.15 -4.68
C SER A 41 13.64 7.35 -4.86
N ALA A 42 12.52 7.90 -4.37
CA ALA A 42 11.19 7.33 -4.60
C ALA A 42 10.80 7.37 -6.08
N GLU A 43 11.06 8.47 -6.78
CA GLU A 43 10.73 8.62 -8.20
C GLU A 43 11.54 7.67 -9.08
N GLU A 44 12.84 7.50 -8.78
CA GLU A 44 13.70 6.54 -9.47
C GLU A 44 13.15 5.12 -9.37
N ARG A 45 12.63 4.73 -8.20
CA ARG A 45 11.99 3.42 -8.02
C ARG A 45 10.72 3.26 -8.84
N VAL A 46 9.85 4.27 -8.84
CA VAL A 46 8.63 4.22 -9.67
C VAL A 46 9.00 4.09 -11.15
N ARG A 47 10.01 4.85 -11.61
CA ARG A 47 10.51 4.74 -12.99
C ARG A 47 11.09 3.37 -13.29
N ALA A 48 11.94 2.84 -12.41
CA ALA A 48 12.55 1.55 -12.60
C ALA A 48 11.55 0.39 -12.57
N PHE A 49 10.53 0.45 -11.72
CA PHE A 49 9.44 -0.52 -11.74
C PHE A 49 8.70 -0.47 -13.09
N LYS A 50 8.28 0.72 -13.54
CA LYS A 50 7.53 0.90 -14.79
C LYS A 50 8.32 0.49 -16.04
N ALA A 51 9.63 0.72 -16.04
CA ALA A 51 10.53 0.29 -17.12
C ALA A 51 10.94 -1.19 -17.01
N GLY A 52 10.68 -1.81 -15.85
CA GLY A 52 11.10 -3.17 -15.55
C GLY A 52 10.16 -4.24 -16.11
N PRO A 53 10.63 -5.49 -16.18
CA PRO A 53 9.85 -6.61 -16.73
C PRO A 53 8.60 -6.94 -15.91
N GLN A 54 8.57 -6.56 -14.63
CA GLN A 54 7.44 -6.80 -13.73
C GLN A 54 6.25 -5.87 -13.98
N ALA A 55 6.44 -4.72 -14.63
CA ALA A 55 5.33 -3.80 -14.93
C ALA A 55 4.23 -4.48 -15.76
N GLY A 56 4.62 -5.32 -16.72
CA GLY A 56 3.69 -6.05 -17.61
C GLY A 56 2.91 -7.17 -16.91
N TRP A 57 3.25 -7.52 -15.67
CA TRP A 57 2.54 -8.56 -14.91
C TRP A 57 1.25 -8.06 -14.28
N PHE A 58 1.11 -6.74 -14.10
CA PHE A 58 0.00 -6.11 -13.39
C PHE A 58 -0.70 -5.07 -14.25
N ASN A 59 -2.03 -5.04 -14.19
CA ASN A 59 -2.83 -3.88 -14.63
C ASN A 59 -2.69 -2.74 -13.61
N HIS A 60 -1.52 -2.11 -13.57
CA HIS A 60 -1.19 -1.11 -12.57
C HIS A 60 -1.78 0.26 -12.94
N VAL A 61 -2.73 0.72 -12.14
CA VAL A 61 -3.39 2.03 -12.32
C VAL A 61 -2.75 3.11 -11.43
N ASN A 62 -2.09 2.70 -10.34
CA ASN A 62 -1.39 3.59 -9.44
C ASN A 62 -0.09 2.94 -8.96
N VAL A 63 1.03 3.65 -9.08
CA VAL A 63 2.33 3.21 -8.57
C VAL A 63 2.96 4.37 -7.82
N THR A 64 3.14 4.19 -6.53
CA THR A 64 3.74 5.18 -5.63
C THR A 64 4.96 4.60 -4.94
N ALA A 65 5.82 5.46 -4.42
CA ALA A 65 6.94 5.07 -3.58
C ALA A 65 7.04 6.02 -2.40
N HIS A 66 7.52 5.53 -1.26
CA HIS A 66 7.85 6.39 -0.13
C HIS A 66 9.33 6.68 -0.07
N GLU A 67 9.72 7.88 0.35
CA GLU A 67 11.13 8.20 0.61
C GLU A 67 11.70 7.44 1.82
N HIS A 68 10.86 7.08 2.79
CA HIS A 68 11.25 6.34 3.99
C HIS A 68 10.30 5.17 4.27
N GLY A 69 10.71 4.32 5.22
CA GLY A 69 9.98 3.11 5.59
C GLY A 69 10.44 1.88 4.81
N GLY A 70 10.30 0.71 5.42
CA GLY A 70 10.79 -0.56 4.89
C GLY A 70 9.73 -1.65 4.87
N HIS A 71 10.18 -2.90 4.99
CA HIS A 71 9.35 -4.11 4.95
C HIS A 71 8.14 -4.06 5.91
N PHE A 72 8.32 -3.44 7.09
CA PHE A 72 7.28 -3.30 8.10
C PHE A 72 6.60 -1.93 8.01
N ARG A 73 5.59 -1.84 7.15
CA ARG A 73 4.79 -0.63 6.97
C ARG A 73 3.58 -0.62 7.91
N THR A 74 3.65 0.17 8.98
CA THR A 74 2.55 0.77 9.79
C THR A 74 3.17 1.67 10.87
N PRO A 75 2.61 2.84 11.31
CA PRO A 75 1.39 3.52 10.87
C PRO A 75 1.66 4.94 10.29
N THR A 76 0.78 5.44 9.41
CA THR A 76 0.51 6.89 9.40
C THR A 76 -0.24 7.19 10.69
N SER A 77 0.37 7.93 11.61
CA SER A 77 -0.19 8.31 12.92
C SER A 77 -1.68 8.66 12.82
N GLY A 78 -2.51 7.96 13.59
CA GLY A 78 -3.96 8.20 13.55
C GLY A 78 -4.79 7.28 14.44
N TRP A 79 -4.22 6.71 15.51
CA TRP A 79 -5.06 6.54 16.70
C TRP A 79 -5.08 7.91 17.33
N ALA A 80 -6.02 8.76 16.90
CA ALA A 80 -6.50 9.73 17.84
C ALA A 80 -7.11 8.90 18.97
N THR A 81 -6.38 8.73 20.08
CA THR A 81 -7.04 8.59 21.37
C THR A 81 -7.72 9.93 21.65
N CYS A 82 -8.76 10.25 20.87
CA CYS A 82 -9.78 11.14 21.37
C CYS A 82 -10.45 10.36 22.48
N ALA A 83 -10.40 10.88 23.70
CA ALA A 83 -11.31 10.43 24.74
C ALA A 83 -12.73 10.36 24.14
N ALA A 84 -13.49 9.32 24.50
CA ALA A 84 -14.85 9.17 24.01
C ALA A 84 -15.63 10.48 24.28
N PRO A 85 -16.36 11.01 23.29
CA PRO A 85 -17.16 12.22 23.46
C PRO A 85 -18.16 12.00 24.60
N SER A 86 -18.12 12.88 25.60
CA SER A 86 -19.04 12.82 26.75
C SER A 86 -20.34 13.60 26.50
N THR A 87 -20.49 14.26 25.35
CA THR A 87 -21.65 15.07 25.00
C THR A 87 -22.20 14.74 23.61
N ALA A 88 -23.51 14.95 23.41
CA ALA A 88 -24.20 14.62 22.17
C ALA A 88 -23.73 15.45 20.96
N ALA A 89 -23.25 16.67 21.17
CA ALA A 89 -22.77 17.54 20.09
C ALA A 89 -21.47 17.03 19.45
N ASP A 90 -20.62 16.35 20.22
CA ASP A 90 -19.35 15.81 19.73
C ASP A 90 -19.54 14.55 18.86
N LEU A 91 -20.68 13.84 19.01
CA LEU A 91 -21.01 12.65 18.22
C LEU A 91 -21.36 13.02 16.76
N ASP A 92 -22.07 14.13 16.55
CA ASP A 92 -22.50 14.56 15.22
C ASP A 92 -21.31 15.01 14.34
N VAL A 93 -20.34 15.72 14.93
CA VAL A 93 -19.13 16.17 14.23
C VAL A 93 -18.25 14.98 13.85
N PHE A 94 -18.13 13.99 14.73
CA PHE A 94 -17.34 12.79 14.46
C PHE A 94 -17.97 11.91 13.36
N TRP A 95 -19.31 11.84 13.31
CA TRP A 95 -20.02 11.09 12.28
C TRP A 95 -19.87 11.73 10.89
N LEU A 96 -19.93 13.06 10.79
CA LEU A 96 -19.72 13.78 9.53
C LEU A 96 -18.28 13.61 9.02
N ALA A 97 -17.27 13.79 9.88
CA ALA A 97 -15.87 13.69 9.50
C ALA A 97 -15.47 12.30 8.98
N ARG A 98 -16.05 11.23 9.56
CA ARG A 98 -15.80 9.85 9.09
C ARG A 98 -16.41 9.54 7.74
N ASN A 99 -17.54 10.15 7.37
CA ASN A 99 -18.25 9.82 6.14
C ASN A 99 -17.87 10.70 4.94
N PHE A 100 -17.27 11.88 5.17
CA PHE A 100 -16.96 12.83 4.10
C PHE A 100 -15.46 13.03 3.81
N GLY A 101 -14.56 12.27 4.44
CA GLY A 101 -13.16 12.17 3.99
C GLY A 101 -12.27 13.39 4.25
N GLU A 102 -12.67 14.32 5.12
CA GLU A 102 -11.79 15.39 5.58
C GLU A 102 -10.81 14.86 6.63
N THR A 103 -9.58 14.58 6.21
CA THR A 103 -8.50 14.00 7.06
C THR A 103 -7.90 14.95 8.11
N LYS A 104 -8.52 16.08 8.43
CA LYS A 104 -8.03 16.96 9.50
C LYS A 104 -9.17 17.49 10.35
N VAL A 105 -9.56 16.70 11.34
CA VAL A 105 -10.06 17.25 12.60
C VAL A 105 -8.84 17.33 13.51
N SER A 106 -8.32 18.54 13.73
CA SER A 106 -7.41 18.78 14.84
C SER A 106 -8.27 18.96 16.08
N CYS A 107 -7.92 18.25 17.16
CA CYS A 107 -8.43 18.55 18.49
C CYS A 107 -8.07 19.99 18.89
#